data_AF-A0A4R4E370-F1
#
_entry.id   AF-A0A4R4E370-F1
#
_cell.length_a   1.000
_cell.length_b   1.000
_cell.length_c   1.000
_cell.angle_alpha   90.00
_cell.angle_beta   90.00
_cell.angle_gamma   90.00
#
_symmetry.space_group_name_H-M   'P 1'
#
loop_
_entity.id
_entity.type
_entity.pdbx_description
1 polymer ?
#
loop_
_entity_poly.entity_id
_entity_poly.type
_entity_poly.pdbx_seq_one_letter_code
_entity_poly.pdbx_strand_id
1 'polypeptide(L)'
;MRRLLPVLLLLLACGHQREPDAIRKPDGTKPAAVAAPAAEVRAFDSSSARWNAYAQRVALRPQEERTRQVHADSVFTIGRHRVECHDTDRETWLKIDGRVIRLAGKVTLNGVTDRSPDSVDFANNRLWARLYRHGEKELLLLALGSEPCTGLGCSVKEFLLYDVATRALSFFGSFRGDDHPLVLLYQNEFAFVAEDFSGDPQGSTAMTFRQHLYARAANGRFRSVTDAQGRPYERVVVEEATDDRYPGRQRLHWFEPVR
;
A
#
# COMPACT_ATOMS: atom_id res chain seq x y z
N MET A 1 -25.09 -67.34 17.80
CA MET A 1 -23.73 -67.67 18.30
C MET A 1 -23.13 -66.39 18.88
N ARG A 2 -23.21 -66.20 20.21
CA ARG A 2 -22.09 -66.29 21.19
C ARG A 2 -20.96 -65.29 20.87
N ARG A 3 -21.01 -64.07 21.42
CA ARG A 3 -20.46 -63.60 22.74
C ARG A 3 -18.93 -63.64 22.82
N LEU A 4 -18.29 -62.50 23.14
CA LEU A 4 -17.52 -62.23 24.37
C LEU A 4 -16.62 -60.98 24.23
N LEU A 5 -16.96 -59.89 24.93
CA LEU A 5 -16.00 -59.15 25.80
C LEU A 5 -15.82 -59.99 27.10
N PRO A 6 -14.81 -59.82 28.01
CA PRO A 6 -14.24 -58.55 28.53
C PRO A 6 -12.76 -58.63 29.05
N VAL A 7 -12.39 -57.67 29.94
CA VAL A 7 -11.27 -57.65 30.96
C VAL A 7 -10.03 -56.85 30.49
N LEU A 8 -9.73 -55.61 30.94
CA LEU A 8 -9.49 -55.01 32.28
C LEU A 8 -8.20 -55.50 32.97
N LEU A 9 -7.17 -54.64 33.09
CA LEU A 9 -6.39 -54.55 34.33
C LEU A 9 -5.61 -53.22 34.44
N LEU A 10 -5.88 -52.49 35.52
CA LEU A 10 -5.09 -51.40 36.11
C LEU A 10 -3.85 -51.95 36.84
N LEU A 11 -2.76 -51.19 36.87
CA LEU A 11 -1.85 -50.97 38.02
C LEU A 11 -1.17 -49.60 37.80
N LEU A 12 -1.54 -48.52 38.51
CA LEU A 12 -1.02 -48.06 39.81
C LEU A 12 0.51 -47.99 39.92
N ALA A 13 1.05 -46.78 39.86
CA ALA A 13 2.26 -46.40 40.57
C ALA A 13 2.08 -44.99 41.17
N CYS A 14 1.92 -44.96 42.49
CA CYS A 14 1.98 -43.78 43.33
C CYS A 14 3.37 -43.15 43.25
N GLY A 15 3.42 -41.82 43.11
CA GLY A 15 4.64 -41.03 43.27
C GLY A 15 4.29 -39.66 43.83
N HIS A 16 4.58 -39.48 45.12
CA HIS A 16 4.44 -38.29 45.96
C HIS A 16 4.35 -36.93 45.23
N GLN A 17 3.21 -36.25 45.36
CA GLN A 17 3.16 -34.78 45.31
C GLN A 17 3.64 -34.23 46.67
N ARG A 18 4.88 -33.73 46.69
CA ARG A 18 5.30 -32.72 47.66
C ARG A 18 4.90 -31.36 47.10
N GLU A 19 4.06 -30.62 47.82
CA GLU A 19 3.99 -29.17 47.68
C GLU A 19 5.38 -28.58 47.96
N PRO A 20 5.79 -27.56 47.20
CA PRO A 20 6.69 -26.55 47.72
C PRO A 20 5.96 -25.20 47.80
N ASP A 21 5.77 -24.79 49.05
CA ASP A 21 5.99 -23.47 49.63
C ASP A 21 5.66 -22.22 48.81
N ALA A 22 4.77 -21.42 49.42
CA ALA A 22 4.54 -20.02 49.15
C ALA A 22 5.86 -19.24 48.95
N ILE A 23 6.06 -18.71 47.75
CA ILE A 23 7.18 -17.81 47.46
C ILE A 23 6.91 -16.47 48.16
N ARG A 24 7.68 -16.26 49.24
CA ARG A 24 7.95 -14.98 49.90
C ARG A 24 8.29 -13.90 48.88
N LYS A 25 7.61 -12.75 48.92
CA LYS A 25 8.06 -11.52 48.27
C LYS A 25 9.43 -11.11 48.84
N PRO A 26 10.46 -10.86 48.01
CA PRO A 26 11.67 -10.20 48.48
C PRO A 26 11.43 -8.68 48.53
N ASP A 27 11.63 -8.11 49.71
CA ASP A 27 11.76 -6.68 49.92
C ASP A 27 13.03 -6.15 49.23
N GLY A 28 12.85 -5.06 48.49
CA GLY A 28 13.74 -3.91 48.50
C GLY A 28 15.22 -4.12 48.22
N THR A 29 15.60 -4.08 46.94
CA THR A 29 16.70 -3.19 46.53
C THR A 29 16.42 -2.70 45.11
N LYS A 30 16.01 -1.43 44.97
CA LYS A 30 15.84 -0.75 43.67
C LYS A 30 17.17 -0.86 42.91
N PRO A 31 17.21 -1.48 41.71
CA PRO A 31 18.31 -1.21 40.80
C PRO A 31 18.25 0.28 40.46
N ALA A 32 19.35 1.00 40.68
CA ALA A 32 19.48 2.34 40.14
C ALA A 32 19.21 2.24 38.63
N ALA A 33 18.15 2.92 38.19
CA ALA A 33 17.86 3.06 36.77
C ALA A 33 19.09 3.71 36.13
N VAL A 34 19.89 2.90 35.44
CA VAL A 34 20.85 3.40 34.49
C VAL A 34 19.99 4.11 33.46
N ALA A 35 19.95 5.43 33.55
CA ALA A 35 19.33 6.26 32.54
C ALA A 35 19.97 5.87 31.21
N ALA A 36 19.21 5.19 30.36
CA ALA A 36 19.55 5.07 28.96
C ALA A 36 19.84 6.50 28.47
N PRO A 37 20.92 6.74 27.73
CA PRO A 37 21.18 8.07 27.19
C PRO A 37 19.91 8.48 26.43
N ALA A 38 19.38 9.64 26.77
CA ALA A 38 18.25 10.26 26.10
C ALA A 38 18.63 10.47 24.62
N ALA A 39 18.47 9.43 23.82
CA ALA A 39 18.61 9.48 22.39
C ALA A 39 17.40 10.25 21.87
N GLU A 40 17.65 11.55 21.64
CA GLU A 40 16.92 12.47 20.78
C GLU A 40 15.47 12.06 20.46
N VAL A 41 14.55 12.50 21.31
CA VAL A 41 13.21 12.87 20.86
C VAL A 41 13.33 14.16 20.04
N ARG A 42 13.88 14.05 18.83
CA ARG A 42 13.89 15.10 17.81
C ARG A 42 13.88 14.46 16.42
N ALA A 43 12.69 14.23 15.87
CA ALA A 43 12.39 14.32 14.43
C ALA A 43 10.96 13.79 14.14
N PHE A 44 9.91 14.45 14.63
CA PHE A 44 8.56 14.19 14.08
C PHE A 44 8.10 15.24 13.06
N ASP A 45 8.69 16.44 13.02
CA ASP A 45 8.03 17.56 12.33
C ASP A 45 8.71 18.04 11.04
N SER A 46 10.05 18.06 10.96
CA SER A 46 10.72 18.67 9.80
C SER A 46 10.67 17.81 8.53
N SER A 47 10.88 16.50 8.60
CA SER A 47 10.89 15.64 7.40
C SER A 47 9.50 15.54 6.74
N SER A 48 8.44 15.56 7.54
CA SER A 48 7.05 15.52 7.05
C SER A 48 6.65 16.86 6.43
N ALA A 49 6.88 17.97 7.13
CA ALA A 49 6.60 19.30 6.59
C ALA A 49 7.40 19.59 5.32
N ARG A 50 8.68 19.18 5.29
CA ARG A 50 9.54 19.36 4.12
C ARG A 50 9.13 18.49 2.94
N TRP A 51 8.80 17.22 3.18
CA TRP A 51 8.26 16.35 2.13
C TRP A 51 6.95 16.91 1.57
N ASN A 52 6.04 17.36 2.44
CA ASN A 52 4.79 17.97 2.03
C ASN A 52 5.03 19.24 1.19
N ALA A 53 5.97 20.10 1.60
CA ALA A 53 6.36 21.29 0.83
C ALA A 53 6.96 20.93 -0.54
N TYR A 54 7.80 19.90 -0.59
CA TYR A 54 8.33 19.37 -1.84
C TYR A 54 7.21 18.85 -2.73
N ALA A 55 6.38 17.95 -2.21
CA ALA A 55 5.26 17.36 -2.93
C ALA A 55 4.34 18.46 -3.47
N GLN A 56 4.00 19.48 -2.68
CA GLN A 56 3.21 20.62 -3.14
C GLN A 56 3.84 21.40 -4.29
N ARG A 57 5.18 21.47 -4.35
CA ARG A 57 5.91 22.19 -5.42
C ARG A 57 5.95 21.41 -6.73
N VAL A 58 6.09 20.09 -6.68
CA VAL A 58 6.31 19.26 -7.88
C VAL A 58 5.10 18.40 -8.26
N ALA A 59 4.08 18.33 -7.39
CA ALA A 59 2.83 17.65 -7.68
C ALA A 59 2.18 18.29 -8.91
N LEU A 60 1.79 17.43 -9.83
CA LEU A 60 1.00 17.85 -10.95
C LEU A 60 -0.46 17.90 -10.53
N ARG A 61 -1.14 18.97 -10.93
CA ARG A 61 -2.59 19.03 -10.90
C ARG A 61 -3.12 18.36 -12.16
N PRO A 62 -4.19 17.55 -12.07
CA PRO A 62 -4.84 17.05 -13.27
C PRO A 62 -5.38 18.23 -14.07
N GLN A 63 -5.25 18.16 -15.39
CA GLN A 63 -5.87 19.12 -16.29
C GLN A 63 -7.39 18.89 -16.36
N GLU A 64 -7.81 17.63 -16.29
CA GLU A 64 -9.21 17.23 -16.22
C GLU A 64 -9.37 16.06 -15.25
N GLU A 65 -10.50 16.02 -14.56
CA GLU A 65 -10.84 14.98 -13.60
C GLU A 65 -12.31 14.57 -13.75
N ARG A 66 -12.56 13.27 -13.60
CA ARG A 66 -13.89 12.66 -13.55
C ARG A 66 -14.02 11.91 -12.24
N THR A 67 -14.76 12.48 -11.29
CA THR A 67 -14.88 11.99 -9.91
C THR A 67 -16.17 11.22 -9.60
N ARG A 68 -17.19 11.30 -10.47
CA ARG A 68 -18.42 10.51 -10.27
C ARG A 68 -18.10 9.04 -10.47
N GLN A 69 -18.57 8.17 -9.57
CA GLN A 69 -18.41 6.72 -9.68
C GLN A 69 -18.94 6.27 -11.04
N VAL A 70 -18.00 5.89 -11.90
CA VAL A 70 -18.25 5.33 -13.20
C VAL A 70 -18.49 3.82 -12.95
N HIS A 71 -19.75 3.39 -13.01
CA HIS A 71 -20.17 1.99 -12.79
C HIS A 71 -19.62 1.05 -13.88
N ALA A 72 -19.73 -0.27 -13.68
CA ALA A 72 -19.55 -1.26 -14.74
C ALA A 72 -20.38 -0.89 -16.00
N ASP A 73 -19.85 -1.20 -17.19
CA ASP A 73 -20.47 -0.93 -18.52
C ASP A 73 -20.66 0.55 -18.88
N SER A 74 -19.88 1.40 -18.26
CA SER A 74 -19.90 2.84 -18.47
C SER A 74 -18.98 3.27 -19.61
N VAL A 75 -19.37 4.39 -20.23
CA VAL A 75 -18.58 5.08 -21.24
C VAL A 75 -18.48 6.54 -20.83
N PHE A 76 -17.26 7.06 -20.81
CA PHE A 76 -17.03 8.48 -20.58
C PHE A 76 -15.88 9.00 -21.43
N THR A 77 -15.78 10.32 -21.48
CA THR A 77 -14.65 11.01 -22.11
C THR A 77 -13.87 11.80 -21.08
N ILE A 78 -12.55 11.87 -21.29
CA ILE A 78 -11.64 12.71 -20.53
C ILE A 78 -10.60 13.30 -21.50
N GLY A 79 -10.59 14.62 -21.62
CA GLY A 79 -9.94 15.31 -22.73
C GLY A 79 -10.51 14.84 -24.07
N ARG A 80 -9.64 14.30 -24.92
CA ARG A 80 -10.01 13.70 -26.22
C ARG A 80 -10.16 12.18 -26.17
N HIS A 81 -9.96 11.58 -24.99
CA HIS A 81 -9.90 10.13 -24.84
C HIS A 81 -11.27 9.59 -24.49
N ARG A 82 -11.67 8.52 -25.19
CA ARG A 82 -12.88 7.77 -24.85
C ARG A 82 -12.50 6.53 -24.06
N VAL A 83 -13.04 6.43 -22.86
CA VAL A 83 -12.81 5.30 -21.95
C VAL A 83 -14.13 4.54 -21.79
N GLU A 84 -14.05 3.23 -21.98
CA GLU A 84 -15.15 2.29 -21.74
C GLU A 84 -14.70 1.28 -20.69
N CYS A 85 -15.54 1.00 -19.71
CA CYS A 85 -15.32 -0.06 -18.73
C CYS A 85 -16.33 -1.15 -18.99
N HIS A 86 -15.90 -2.40 -18.97
CA HIS A 86 -16.76 -3.55 -19.24
C HIS A 86 -16.49 -4.58 -18.16
N ASP A 87 -17.57 -5.03 -17.52
CA ASP A 87 -17.51 -6.07 -16.49
C ASP A 87 -18.50 -7.16 -16.82
N THR A 88 -18.03 -8.40 -16.86
CA THR A 88 -18.84 -9.57 -17.15
C THR A 88 -18.58 -10.63 -16.11
N ASP A 89 -19.45 -11.64 -16.01
CA ASP A 89 -19.23 -12.80 -15.12
C ASP A 89 -17.90 -13.54 -15.35
N ARG A 90 -17.20 -13.27 -16.45
CA ARG A 90 -15.96 -13.96 -16.85
C ARG A 90 -14.71 -13.09 -16.80
N GLU A 91 -14.83 -11.82 -17.15
CA GLU A 91 -13.70 -10.91 -17.22
C GLU A 91 -14.11 -9.45 -17.06
N THR A 92 -13.23 -8.68 -16.44
CA THR A 92 -13.22 -7.22 -16.45
C THR A 92 -12.17 -6.70 -17.44
N TRP A 93 -12.54 -5.74 -18.28
CA TRP A 93 -11.63 -5.10 -19.22
C TRP A 93 -12.00 -3.64 -19.47
N LEU A 94 -11.00 -2.89 -19.89
CA LEU A 94 -11.12 -1.48 -20.23
C LEU A 94 -10.90 -1.30 -21.73
N LYS A 95 -11.46 -0.23 -22.30
CA LYS A 95 -11.14 0.18 -23.66
C LYS A 95 -10.87 1.68 -23.70
N ILE A 96 -9.66 2.03 -24.11
CA ILE A 96 -9.20 3.41 -24.21
C ILE A 96 -8.88 3.68 -25.68
N ASP A 97 -9.60 4.63 -26.30
CA ASP A 97 -9.43 5.00 -27.70
C ASP A 97 -9.45 3.80 -28.66
N GLY A 98 -10.38 2.87 -28.43
CA GLY A 98 -10.52 1.67 -29.25
C GLY A 98 -9.65 0.48 -28.81
N ARG A 99 -8.60 0.70 -28.01
CA ARG A 99 -7.71 -0.36 -27.53
C ARG A 99 -8.28 -1.08 -26.32
N VAL A 100 -8.50 -2.38 -26.46
CA VAL A 100 -8.90 -3.26 -25.36
C VAL A 100 -7.70 -3.56 -24.44
N ILE A 101 -7.94 -3.45 -23.14
CA ILE A 101 -7.02 -3.73 -22.04
C ILE A 101 -7.72 -4.74 -21.12
N ARG A 102 -7.31 -6.00 -21.21
CA ARG A 102 -7.78 -7.03 -20.28
C ARG A 102 -7.02 -6.94 -18.97
N LEU A 103 -7.76 -6.93 -17.87
CA LEU A 103 -7.17 -6.92 -16.53
C LEU A 103 -6.62 -8.30 -16.17
N ALA A 104 -7.28 -9.37 -16.60
CA ALA A 104 -6.88 -10.77 -16.39
C ALA A 104 -5.35 -11.01 -16.41
N GLY A 105 -4.83 -11.55 -15.31
CA GLY A 105 -3.42 -11.88 -15.10
C GLY A 105 -2.49 -10.68 -14.99
N LYS A 106 -3.00 -9.47 -14.75
CA LYS A 106 -2.17 -8.28 -14.48
C LYS A 106 -2.01 -8.13 -12.97
N VAL A 107 -0.85 -7.60 -12.58
CA VAL A 107 -0.51 -7.34 -11.18
C VAL A 107 0.06 -5.95 -11.01
N THR A 108 -0.02 -5.42 -9.80
CA THR A 108 0.59 -4.14 -9.42
C THR A 108 2.12 -4.21 -9.46
N LEU A 109 2.76 -3.06 -9.67
CA LEU A 109 4.23 -2.92 -9.62
C LEU A 109 4.75 -2.76 -8.18
N ASN A 110 3.88 -2.37 -7.26
CA ASN A 110 4.17 -2.14 -5.85
C ASN A 110 3.45 -3.17 -4.97
N GLY A 111 3.92 -3.33 -3.73
CA GLY A 111 3.45 -4.33 -2.79
C GLY A 111 2.25 -3.84 -1.97
N VAL A 112 1.05 -4.10 -2.45
CA VAL A 112 -0.20 -3.53 -1.91
C VAL A 112 -0.49 -4.01 -0.49
N THR A 113 -0.40 -5.31 -0.23
CA THR A 113 -0.58 -5.91 1.10
C THR A 113 0.60 -6.81 1.45
N ASP A 114 1.15 -6.65 2.65
CA ASP A 114 2.38 -7.32 3.10
C ASP A 114 3.51 -7.34 2.06
N ARG A 115 3.67 -6.21 1.37
CA ARG A 115 4.67 -5.98 0.30
C ARG A 115 4.56 -6.93 -0.89
N SER A 116 3.43 -7.59 -1.06
CA SER A 116 3.17 -8.46 -2.20
C SER A 116 2.38 -7.71 -3.27
N PRO A 117 2.75 -7.86 -4.56
CA PRO A 117 1.91 -7.39 -5.65
C PRO A 117 0.51 -7.97 -5.55
N ASP A 118 -0.49 -7.16 -5.88
CA ASP A 118 -1.87 -7.62 -5.94
C ASP A 118 -2.30 -7.87 -7.37
N SER A 119 -3.28 -8.76 -7.55
CA SER A 119 -3.99 -8.89 -8.82
C SER A 119 -4.81 -7.63 -9.07
N VAL A 120 -5.02 -7.25 -10.33
CA VAL A 120 -5.97 -6.18 -10.67
C VAL A 120 -7.23 -6.72 -11.34
N ASP A 121 -7.38 -8.05 -11.38
CA ASP A 121 -8.47 -8.74 -12.08
C ASP A 121 -9.84 -8.49 -11.43
N PHE A 122 -9.87 -8.11 -10.15
CA PHE A 122 -11.09 -7.92 -9.36
C PHE A 122 -11.55 -6.45 -9.26
N ALA A 123 -10.82 -5.52 -9.87
CA ALA A 123 -11.10 -4.09 -9.80
C ALA A 123 -12.15 -3.71 -10.86
N ASN A 124 -13.43 -3.80 -10.49
CA ASN A 124 -14.50 -4.06 -11.45
C ASN A 124 -15.57 -2.97 -11.62
N ASN A 125 -15.65 -1.94 -10.77
CA ASN A 125 -16.84 -1.07 -10.86
C ASN A 125 -16.81 0.29 -10.16
N ARG A 126 -15.67 0.72 -9.61
CA ARG A 126 -15.52 2.09 -9.13
C ARG A 126 -14.38 2.79 -9.80
N LEU A 127 -14.71 3.63 -10.78
CA LEU A 127 -13.69 4.38 -11.51
C LEU A 127 -13.85 5.89 -11.32
N TRP A 128 -12.74 6.52 -10.96
CA TRP A 128 -12.49 7.92 -11.25
C TRP A 128 -11.28 8.02 -12.19
N ALA A 129 -11.22 9.09 -12.97
CA ALA A 129 -10.17 9.30 -13.96
C ALA A 129 -9.56 10.69 -13.82
N ARG A 130 -8.25 10.79 -14.02
CA ARG A 130 -7.50 12.04 -14.08
C ARG A 130 -6.63 12.06 -15.33
N LEU A 131 -6.60 13.20 -16.02
CA LEU A 131 -5.72 13.45 -17.15
C LEU A 131 -4.65 14.45 -16.74
N TYR A 132 -3.39 14.06 -16.91
CA TYR A 132 -2.23 14.92 -16.68
C TYR A 132 -1.57 15.24 -18.02
N ARG A 133 -1.08 16.47 -18.16
CA ARG A 133 -0.27 16.89 -19.30
C ARG A 133 1.02 17.55 -18.84
N HIS A 134 2.11 17.25 -19.55
CA HIS A 134 3.39 17.92 -19.36
C HIS A 134 4.13 18.01 -20.69
N GLY A 135 4.22 19.22 -21.24
CA GLY A 135 4.56 19.41 -22.65
C GLY A 135 3.59 18.66 -23.56
N GLU A 136 4.12 17.90 -24.52
CA GLU A 136 3.35 17.08 -25.47
C GLU A 136 2.94 15.71 -24.90
N LYS A 137 3.25 15.40 -23.63
CA LYS A 137 2.97 14.11 -23.01
C LYS A 137 1.64 14.14 -22.29
N GLU A 138 0.83 13.10 -22.50
CA GLU A 138 -0.43 12.87 -21.80
C GLU A 138 -0.36 11.56 -20.99
N LEU A 139 -0.80 11.63 -19.74
CA LEU A 139 -0.91 10.50 -18.83
C LEU A 139 -2.34 10.42 -18.30
N LEU A 140 -3.00 9.28 -18.54
CA LEU A 140 -4.27 8.97 -17.92
C LEU A 140 -4.02 8.15 -16.65
N LEU A 141 -4.60 8.58 -15.55
CA LEU A 141 -4.67 7.83 -14.30
C LEU A 141 -6.13 7.41 -14.11
N LEU A 142 -6.36 6.11 -14.02
CA LEU A 142 -7.65 5.53 -13.69
C LEU A 142 -7.52 4.86 -12.33
N ALA A 143 -8.34 5.24 -11.35
CA ALA A 143 -8.52 4.40 -10.18
C ALA A 143 -9.55 3.33 -10.50
N LEU A 144 -9.24 2.11 -10.10
CA LEU A 144 -10.08 0.94 -10.26
C LEU A 144 -10.39 0.47 -8.84
N GLY A 145 -11.67 0.41 -8.50
CA GLY A 145 -12.13 -0.11 -7.22
C GLY A 145 -13.03 -1.30 -7.42
N SER A 146 -13.03 -2.18 -6.42
CA SER A 146 -13.89 -3.35 -6.33
C SER A 146 -15.09 -3.07 -5.43
N GLU A 147 -16.29 -3.31 -5.93
CA GLU A 147 -17.57 -3.26 -5.23
C GLU A 147 -18.44 -4.43 -5.74
N PRO A 148 -19.28 -5.08 -4.92
CA PRO A 148 -19.09 -5.14 -3.48
C PRO A 148 -17.71 -5.71 -3.16
N CYS A 149 -17.01 -5.09 -2.22
CA CYS A 149 -15.77 -5.61 -1.65
C CYS A 149 -16.08 -6.36 -0.35
N THR A 150 -15.18 -7.26 0.08
CA THR A 150 -15.26 -7.89 1.40
C THR A 150 -13.90 -7.96 2.07
N GLY A 151 -13.88 -7.96 3.41
CA GLY A 151 -12.66 -8.08 4.20
C GLY A 151 -11.62 -6.98 3.90
N LEU A 152 -10.35 -7.38 3.82
CA LEU A 152 -9.24 -6.45 3.53
C LEU A 152 -9.30 -5.85 2.12
N GLY A 153 -9.97 -6.51 1.17
CA GLY A 153 -10.13 -6.01 -0.20
C GLY A 153 -10.87 -4.67 -0.26
N CYS A 154 -11.72 -4.36 0.72
CA CYS A 154 -12.37 -3.04 0.82
C CYS A 154 -11.41 -1.89 1.13
N SER A 155 -10.23 -2.19 1.64
CA SER A 155 -9.20 -1.21 1.90
C SER A 155 -8.23 -1.07 0.75
N VAL A 156 -8.36 -1.88 -0.32
CA VAL A 156 -7.48 -1.82 -1.47
C VAL A 156 -8.08 -0.92 -2.55
N LYS A 157 -7.22 -0.11 -3.17
CA LYS A 157 -7.52 0.62 -4.40
C LYS A 157 -6.44 0.35 -5.41
N GLU A 158 -6.83 -0.05 -6.61
CA GLU A 158 -5.91 -0.21 -7.74
C GLU A 158 -5.89 1.05 -8.60
N PHE A 159 -4.77 1.28 -9.26
CA PHE A 159 -4.54 2.40 -10.14
C PHE A 159 -3.91 1.92 -11.44
N LEU A 160 -4.44 2.36 -12.57
CA LEU A 160 -3.81 2.23 -13.89
C LEU A 160 -3.26 3.58 -14.33
N LEU A 161 -1.94 3.66 -14.49
CA LEU A 161 -1.26 4.69 -15.26
C LEU A 161 -1.13 4.24 -16.72
N TYR A 162 -1.80 4.96 -17.60
CA TYR A 162 -1.81 4.75 -19.04
C TYR A 162 -1.06 5.87 -19.75
N ASP A 163 0.13 5.57 -20.26
CA ASP A 163 0.87 6.49 -21.12
C ASP A 163 0.19 6.59 -22.49
N VAL A 164 -0.36 7.73 -22.85
CA VAL A 164 -1.16 7.86 -24.08
C VAL A 164 -0.30 7.66 -25.34
N ALA A 165 0.92 8.19 -25.33
CA ALA A 165 1.80 8.18 -26.49
C ALA A 165 2.29 6.77 -26.85
N THR A 166 2.81 6.02 -25.87
CA THR A 166 3.31 4.65 -26.09
C THR A 166 2.26 3.58 -25.84
N ARG A 167 1.10 3.96 -25.28
CA ARG A 167 0.03 3.06 -24.84
C ARG A 167 0.51 2.02 -23.83
N ALA A 168 1.53 2.38 -23.04
CA ALA A 168 2.07 1.54 -21.99
C ALA A 168 1.16 1.56 -20.76
N LEU A 169 1.08 0.42 -20.09
CA LEU A 169 0.30 0.22 -18.88
C LEU A 169 1.26 0.08 -17.69
N SER A 170 0.92 0.70 -16.56
CA SER A 170 1.57 0.47 -15.29
C SER A 170 0.52 0.45 -14.20
N PHE A 171 0.42 -0.67 -13.49
CA PHE A 171 -0.57 -0.86 -12.44
C PHE A 171 0.08 -0.65 -11.09
N PHE A 172 -0.66 -0.03 -10.19
CA PHE A 172 -0.29 0.20 -8.81
C PHE A 172 -1.48 -0.11 -7.92
N GLY A 173 -1.24 -0.26 -6.63
CA GLY A 173 -2.31 -0.32 -5.65
C GLY A 173 -1.91 0.39 -4.36
N SER A 174 -2.88 0.62 -3.50
CA SER A 174 -2.67 1.14 -2.17
C SER A 174 -3.64 0.46 -1.21
N PHE A 175 -3.18 0.18 0.00
CA PHE A 175 -3.98 -0.36 1.08
C PHE A 175 -4.20 0.73 2.12
N ARG A 176 -5.47 1.09 2.36
CA ARG A 176 -5.90 2.20 3.24
C ARG A 176 -5.35 3.58 2.87
N GLY A 177 -4.69 3.72 1.72
CA GLY A 177 -4.17 5.00 1.30
C GLY A 177 -5.22 5.94 0.73
N ASP A 178 -4.75 7.13 0.42
CA ASP A 178 -5.55 8.25 -0.05
C ASP A 178 -6.18 7.97 -1.42
N ASP A 179 -7.40 8.47 -1.61
CA ASP A 179 -8.11 8.59 -2.89
C ASP A 179 -7.38 9.54 -3.87
N HIS A 180 -6.34 10.24 -3.40
CA HIS A 180 -5.57 11.20 -4.16
C HIS A 180 -4.11 10.76 -4.30
N PRO A 181 -3.83 9.72 -5.10
CA PRO A 181 -2.46 9.30 -5.33
C PRO A 181 -1.66 10.42 -6.00
N LEU A 182 -0.38 10.50 -5.64
CA LEU A 182 0.48 11.62 -5.99
C LEU A 182 1.19 11.38 -7.33
N VAL A 183 0.82 12.18 -8.34
CA VAL A 183 1.54 12.30 -9.60
C VAL A 183 2.40 13.56 -9.55
N LEU A 184 3.68 13.46 -9.90
CA LEU A 184 4.64 14.57 -9.83
C LEU A 184 5.61 14.56 -11.02
N LEU A 185 6.49 15.57 -11.10
CA LEU A 185 7.60 15.59 -12.03
C LEU A 185 8.92 15.18 -11.38
N TYR A 186 9.57 14.16 -11.92
CA TYR A 186 10.94 13.75 -11.59
C TYR A 186 11.81 13.85 -12.84
N GLN A 187 12.86 14.67 -12.79
CA GLN A 187 13.76 14.88 -13.94
C GLN A 187 13.01 15.23 -15.24
N ASN A 188 11.96 16.05 -15.13
CA ASN A 188 11.09 16.46 -16.24
C ASN A 188 10.26 15.32 -16.89
N GLU A 189 10.15 14.18 -16.21
CA GLU A 189 9.26 13.07 -16.57
C GLU A 189 8.14 12.90 -15.54
N PHE A 190 7.01 12.34 -15.97
CA PHE A 190 5.97 11.93 -15.04
C PHE A 190 6.52 10.90 -14.04
N ALA A 191 6.18 11.08 -12.78
CA ALA A 191 6.45 10.14 -11.73
C ALA A 191 5.21 9.95 -10.85
N PHE A 192 5.20 8.84 -10.14
CA PHE A 192 4.11 8.39 -9.30
C PHE A 192 4.68 7.93 -7.97
N VAL A 193 4.06 8.34 -6.87
CA VAL A 193 4.40 7.83 -5.54
C VAL A 193 3.41 6.72 -5.21
N ALA A 194 3.89 5.48 -5.24
CA ALA A 194 3.12 4.31 -4.84
C ALA A 194 3.42 3.99 -3.37
N GLU A 195 2.53 3.25 -2.70
CA GLU A 195 2.67 2.93 -1.29
C GLU A 195 2.57 1.42 -1.06
N ASP A 196 3.56 0.87 -0.38
CA ASP A 196 3.54 -0.51 0.09
C ASP A 196 3.07 -0.57 1.54
N PHE A 197 2.22 -1.53 1.86
CA PHE A 197 1.78 -1.81 3.23
C PHE A 197 2.42 -3.09 3.77
N SER A 198 2.70 -3.11 5.07
CA SER A 198 3.01 -4.31 5.84
C SER A 198 2.65 -4.14 7.31
N GLY A 199 2.32 -5.24 7.99
CA GLY A 199 2.01 -5.25 9.42
C GLY A 199 0.57 -5.70 9.67
N ASP A 200 0.10 -5.55 10.92
CA ASP A 200 -1.25 -6.00 11.25
C ASP A 200 -2.31 -4.95 10.85
N PRO A 201 -3.18 -5.23 9.86
CA PRO A 201 -4.26 -4.32 9.50
C PRO A 201 -5.26 -4.11 10.64
N GLN A 202 -5.35 -5.00 11.63
CA GLN A 202 -6.23 -4.82 12.79
C GLN A 202 -5.61 -3.94 13.89
N GLY A 203 -4.35 -3.52 13.72
CA GLY A 203 -3.69 -2.58 14.61
C GLY A 203 -3.28 -3.16 15.96
N SER A 204 -3.15 -4.48 16.11
CA SER A 204 -2.55 -5.10 17.31
C SER A 204 -1.01 -4.98 17.33
N THR A 205 -0.41 -4.72 16.16
CA THR A 205 1.02 -4.44 16.00
C THR A 205 1.21 -3.26 15.05
N ALA A 206 2.44 -2.75 14.97
CA ALA A 206 2.74 -1.58 14.16
C ALA A 206 2.46 -1.84 12.66
N MET A 207 1.83 -0.87 12.02
CA MET A 207 1.64 -0.82 10.57
C MET A 207 2.80 -0.03 9.96
N THR A 208 3.26 -0.45 8.79
CA THR A 208 4.31 0.24 8.05
C THR A 208 3.84 0.54 6.63
N PHE A 209 3.85 1.83 6.29
CA PHE A 209 3.59 2.35 4.96
C PHE A 209 4.91 2.81 4.33
N ARG A 210 5.28 2.26 3.18
CA ARG A 210 6.49 2.65 2.44
C ARG A 210 6.08 3.27 1.12
N GLN A 211 6.28 4.57 1.02
CA GLN A 211 6.03 5.33 -0.20
C GLN A 211 7.28 5.28 -1.07
N HIS A 212 7.13 4.81 -2.31
CA HIS A 212 8.21 4.62 -3.27
C HIS A 212 8.01 5.49 -4.50
N LEU A 213 9.10 6.04 -5.02
CA LEU A 213 9.05 6.79 -6.28
C LEU A 213 9.17 5.85 -7.49
N TYR A 214 8.24 5.98 -8.42
CA TYR A 214 8.30 5.37 -9.73
C TYR A 214 8.30 6.45 -10.81
N ALA A 215 9.23 6.40 -11.76
CA ALA A 215 9.29 7.34 -12.87
C ALA A 215 9.00 6.65 -14.20
N ARG A 216 8.38 7.41 -15.10
CA ARG A 216 8.12 6.99 -16.47
C ARG A 216 9.43 6.81 -17.23
N ALA A 217 9.67 5.63 -17.79
CA ALA A 217 10.78 5.36 -18.68
C ALA A 217 10.45 5.74 -20.14
N ALA A 218 11.45 5.72 -21.02
CA ALA A 218 11.28 6.05 -22.44
C ALA A 218 10.20 5.21 -23.16
N ASN A 219 9.99 3.96 -22.75
CA ASN A 219 8.94 3.10 -23.28
C ASN A 219 7.53 3.39 -22.70
N GLY A 220 7.39 4.42 -21.87
CA GLY A 220 6.17 4.84 -21.19
C GLY A 220 5.78 3.99 -19.97
N ARG A 221 6.49 2.89 -19.67
CA ARG A 221 6.27 2.13 -18.43
C ARG A 221 6.93 2.81 -17.25
N PHE A 222 6.30 2.74 -16.10
CA PHE A 222 6.88 3.21 -14.85
C PHE A 222 7.84 2.18 -14.27
N ARG A 223 8.90 2.65 -13.63
CA ARG A 223 9.92 1.82 -12.96
C ARG A 223 10.33 2.47 -11.65
N SER A 224 10.69 1.65 -10.66
CA SER A 224 11.22 2.15 -9.39
C SER A 224 12.47 2.99 -9.65
N VAL A 225 12.57 4.12 -8.95
CA VAL A 225 13.72 5.01 -9.02
C VAL A 225 14.65 4.71 -7.85
N THR A 226 15.94 4.52 -8.16
CA THR A 226 16.98 4.23 -7.17
C THR A 226 18.08 5.27 -7.18
N ASP A 227 18.81 5.38 -6.08
CA ASP A 227 20.08 6.08 -6.03
C ASP A 227 21.20 5.32 -6.77
N ALA A 228 22.40 5.89 -6.78
CA ALA A 228 23.57 5.29 -7.43
C ALA A 228 24.03 3.96 -6.79
N GLN A 229 23.59 3.67 -5.56
CA GLN A 229 23.85 2.42 -4.85
C GLN A 229 22.73 1.39 -5.05
N GLY A 230 21.71 1.71 -5.86
CA GLY A 230 20.57 0.84 -6.11
C GLY A 230 19.52 0.84 -5.00
N ARG A 231 19.59 1.78 -4.05
CA ARG A 231 18.57 1.92 -2.99
C ARG A 231 17.36 2.70 -3.53
N PRO A 232 16.12 2.23 -3.33
CA PRO A 232 14.94 2.93 -3.83
C PRO A 232 14.73 4.24 -3.09
N TYR A 233 14.31 5.29 -3.80
CA TYR A 233 13.85 6.50 -3.14
C TYR A 233 12.52 6.22 -2.44
N GLU A 234 12.51 6.37 -1.12
CA GLU A 234 11.39 6.00 -0.27
C GLU A 234 11.18 6.93 0.93
N ARG A 235 9.92 7.00 1.36
CA ARG A 235 9.50 7.50 2.67
C ARG A 235 8.81 6.37 3.41
N VAL A 236 9.27 6.06 4.61
CA VAL A 236 8.70 5.01 5.46
C VAL A 236 8.01 5.68 6.63
N VAL A 237 6.73 5.38 6.84
CA VAL A 237 5.92 5.79 7.99
C VAL A 237 5.54 4.54 8.76
N VAL A 238 5.81 4.54 10.07
CA VAL A 238 5.43 3.47 10.98
C VAL A 238 4.41 4.02 11.95
N GLU A 239 3.22 3.41 11.95
CA GLU A 239 2.13 3.71 12.87
C GLU A 239 2.09 2.63 13.95
N GLU A 240 2.34 3.00 15.20
CA GLU A 240 2.35 2.07 16.33
C GLU A 240 0.92 1.92 16.92
N ALA A 241 0.61 0.74 17.45
CA ALA A 241 -0.69 0.43 18.03
C ALA A 241 -0.92 1.24 19.33
N THR A 242 -1.90 2.15 19.32
CA THR A 242 -2.52 2.79 20.50
C THR A 242 -1.57 3.07 21.67
N ASP A 243 -0.63 3.99 21.48
CA ASP A 243 -0.15 4.82 22.57
C ASP A 243 0.06 6.22 22.02
N ASP A 244 -0.83 7.15 22.36
CA ASP A 244 -0.78 8.56 21.97
C ASP A 244 0.55 9.24 22.39
N ARG A 245 1.39 8.53 23.14
CA ARG A 245 2.73 8.92 23.57
C ARG A 245 3.84 8.66 22.54
N TYR A 246 3.58 7.87 21.50
CA TYR A 246 4.56 7.61 20.45
C TYR A 246 4.06 8.15 19.11
N PRO A 247 4.39 9.41 18.76
CA PRO A 247 4.15 9.88 17.41
C PRO A 247 4.87 8.95 16.43
N GLY A 248 4.18 8.51 15.38
CA GLY A 248 4.68 7.50 14.44
C GLY A 248 6.12 7.77 13.99
N ARG A 249 6.90 6.71 13.76
CA ARG A 249 8.30 6.86 13.33
C ARG A 249 8.36 7.05 11.82
N GLN A 250 9.08 8.08 11.37
CA GLN A 250 9.34 8.28 9.95
C GLN A 250 10.82 8.09 9.61
N ARG A 251 11.09 7.44 8.47
CA ARG A 251 12.41 7.41 7.82
C ARG A 251 12.29 7.91 6.39
N LEU A 252 13.24 8.72 5.94
CA LEU A 252 13.22 9.28 4.59
C LEU A 252 14.56 9.03 3.89
N HIS A 253 14.51 8.43 2.71
CA HIS A 253 15.62 8.32 1.77
C HIS A 253 15.13 8.82 0.42
N TRP A 254 15.33 10.11 0.13
CA TRP A 254 14.71 10.78 -1.01
C TRP A 254 15.76 11.40 -1.95
N PHE A 255 15.42 11.54 -3.23
CA PHE A 255 16.37 11.97 -4.28
C PHE A 255 16.75 13.44 -4.19
N GLU A 256 15.84 14.28 -3.68
CA GLU A 256 16.17 15.64 -3.31
C GLU A 256 16.44 15.70 -1.81
N PRO A 257 17.59 16.27 -1.38
CA PRO A 257 17.77 16.59 0.02
C PRO A 257 16.70 17.62 0.39
N VAL A 258 15.79 17.22 1.28
CA VAL A 258 14.75 18.12 1.75
C VAL A 258 15.40 19.12 2.73
N ARG A 259 15.74 20.30 2.19
CA ARG A 259 16.36 21.42 2.92
C ARG A 259 15.30 22.26 3.60
#